data_AF-A0A7G2EQP7-F1
#
_entry.id   AF-A0A7G2EQP7-F1
#
_cell.length_a   1.000
_cell.length_b   1.000
_cell.length_c   1.000
_cell.angle_alpha   90.00
_cell.angle_beta   90.00
_cell.angle_gamma   90.00
#
_symmetry.space_group_name_H-M   'P 1'
#
loop_
_entity.id
_entity.type
_entity.pdbx_description
1 polymer ?
#
loop_
_entity_poly.entity_id
_entity_poly.type
_entity_poly.pdbx_seq_one_letter_code
_entity_poly.pdbx_strand_id
1 'polypeptide(L)'
;MSEELRFLQYISRRNVGSQWPPLDQALTLDCVNLRLIPDFDGEGGCLPIFRIYGQDPFMASDQTSKVLFSMPKRSKAVRQYKQADCELVKIDINCHILGDVVLECITLGSDLEREEMMFRVVFNTAFLRSNILTLNRGEIDVLLNTTDRFPKDFSAEVTTYLLFL
;
A
#
# COMPACT_ATOMS: atom_id res chain seq x y z
N MET A 1 2.57 13.28 0.83
CA MET A 1 1.58 13.97 0.00
C MET A 1 0.33 14.20 0.82
N SER A 2 -0.17 15.44 0.87
CA SER A 2 -1.39 15.77 1.61
C SER A 2 -2.64 15.22 0.91
N GLU A 3 -3.72 14.99 1.64
CA GLU A 3 -4.99 14.49 1.08
C GLU A 3 -5.54 15.43 0.00
N GLU A 4 -5.32 16.75 0.13
CA GLU A 4 -5.75 17.72 -0.88
C GLU A 4 -5.03 17.53 -2.22
N LEU A 5 -3.72 17.25 -2.21
CA LEU A 5 -2.96 17.01 -3.44
C LEU A 5 -3.41 15.73 -4.13
N ARG A 6 -3.76 14.70 -3.35
CA ARG A 6 -4.29 13.44 -3.88
C ARG A 6 -5.67 13.63 -4.52
N PHE A 7 -6.53 14.42 -3.89
CA PHE A 7 -7.82 14.79 -4.47
C PHE A 7 -7.66 15.55 -5.80
N LEU A 8 -6.71 16.48 -5.88
CA LEU A 8 -6.38 17.16 -7.13
C LEU A 8 -5.88 16.19 -8.21
N GLN A 9 -5.09 15.17 -7.85
CA GLN A 9 -4.68 14.13 -8.80
C GLN A 9 -5.87 13.33 -9.34
N TYR A 10 -6.85 12.99 -8.49
CA TYR A 10 -8.08 12.33 -8.96
C TYR A 10 -8.82 13.20 -9.97
N ILE A 11 -9.05 14.48 -9.64
CA ILE A 11 -9.73 15.42 -10.53
C ILE A 11 -8.95 15.57 -11.85
N SER A 12 -7.63 15.74 -11.80
CA SER A 12 -6.80 15.93 -12.98
C SER A 12 -6.83 14.72 -13.92
N ARG A 13 -6.98 13.50 -13.38
CA ARG A 13 -7.00 12.27 -14.17
C ARG A 13 -8.39 12.00 -14.78
N ARG A 14 -9.45 12.77 -14.49
CA ARG A 14 -10.84 12.52 -14.92
C ARG A 14 -11.03 12.43 -16.44
N ASN A 15 -11.97 11.58 -16.88
CA ASN A 15 -12.56 11.64 -18.22
C ASN A 15 -13.87 12.45 -18.14
N VAL A 16 -14.08 13.41 -19.04
CA VAL A 16 -15.14 14.45 -18.97
C VAL A 16 -16.58 13.90 -19.20
N GLY A 17 -16.78 12.58 -19.25
CA GLY A 17 -18.05 11.96 -19.70
C GLY A 17 -18.75 11.01 -18.72
N SER A 18 -18.25 10.80 -17.50
CA SER A 18 -18.82 9.85 -16.52
C SER A 18 -19.31 10.52 -15.24
N GLN A 19 -20.27 9.90 -14.54
CA GLN A 19 -20.74 10.32 -13.20
C GLN A 19 -19.55 10.52 -12.26
N TRP A 20 -19.56 11.64 -11.51
CA TRP A 20 -18.46 12.04 -10.62
C TRP A 20 -18.97 12.34 -9.21
N PRO A 21 -18.30 11.85 -8.15
CA PRO A 21 -17.22 10.85 -8.19
C PRO A 21 -17.73 9.49 -8.73
N PRO A 22 -16.86 8.63 -9.27
CA PRO A 22 -17.24 7.25 -9.57
C PRO A 22 -17.72 6.56 -8.29
N LEU A 23 -18.56 5.54 -8.44
CA LEU A 23 -18.99 4.71 -7.32
C LEU A 23 -17.82 3.85 -6.83
N ASP A 24 -17.70 3.74 -5.50
CA ASP A 24 -16.73 2.84 -4.87
C ASP A 24 -16.94 1.40 -5.34
N GLN A 25 -15.83 0.68 -5.50
CA GLN A 25 -15.84 -0.72 -5.93
C GLN A 25 -15.27 -1.58 -4.81
N ALA A 26 -16.00 -2.63 -4.43
CA ALA A 26 -15.47 -3.62 -3.52
C ALA A 26 -14.40 -4.44 -4.24
N LEU A 27 -13.18 -4.45 -3.69
CA LEU A 27 -12.03 -5.11 -4.29
C LEU A 27 -11.39 -6.06 -3.28
N THR A 28 -10.65 -7.04 -3.79
CA THR A 28 -9.69 -7.83 -3.03
C THR A 28 -8.30 -7.34 -3.37
N LEU A 29 -7.57 -6.81 -2.38
CA LEU A 29 -6.14 -6.55 -2.45
C LEU A 29 -5.39 -7.87 -2.28
N ASP A 30 -4.89 -8.42 -3.38
CA ASP A 30 -4.22 -9.71 -3.46
C ASP A 30 -2.82 -9.64 -2.85
N CYS A 31 -2.00 -8.71 -3.36
CA CYS A 31 -0.61 -8.61 -2.99
C CYS A 31 -0.04 -7.20 -3.21
N VAL A 32 1.14 -6.99 -2.62
CA VAL A 32 2.01 -5.85 -2.90
C VAL A 32 3.32 -6.38 -3.48
N ASN A 33 3.71 -5.87 -4.65
CA ASN A 33 5.02 -6.12 -5.22
C ASN A 33 5.94 -4.92 -4.96
N LEU A 34 7.08 -5.14 -4.32
CA LEU A 34 8.10 -4.10 -4.14
C LEU A 34 9.22 -4.35 -5.14
N ARG A 35 9.47 -3.39 -6.00
CA ARG A 35 10.60 -3.39 -6.95
C ARG A 35 11.71 -2.51 -6.41
N LEU A 36 12.93 -3.06 -6.38
CA LEU A 36 14.13 -2.53 -5.74
C LEU A 36 13.95 -2.31 -4.23
N ILE A 37 14.48 -3.22 -3.41
CA ILE A 37 14.30 -3.17 -1.95
C ILE A 37 14.93 -1.90 -1.35
N PRO A 38 14.23 -1.15 -0.50
CA PRO A 38 14.84 -0.03 0.23
C PRO A 38 15.68 -0.49 1.42
N ASP A 39 16.66 0.32 1.81
CA ASP A 39 17.61 0.01 2.89
C ASP A 39 17.12 0.60 4.22
N PHE A 40 16.49 -0.24 5.04
CA PHE A 40 15.98 0.13 6.37
C PHE A 40 16.67 -0.60 7.52
N ASP A 41 17.54 -1.58 7.25
CA ASP A 41 18.35 -2.26 8.24
C ASP A 41 19.80 -1.73 8.32
N GLY A 42 20.21 -0.87 7.39
CA GLY A 42 21.58 -0.33 7.30
C GLY A 42 22.57 -1.30 6.65
N GLU A 43 22.11 -2.46 6.20
CA GLU A 43 22.85 -3.49 5.48
C GLU A 43 22.30 -3.73 4.06
N GLY A 44 21.46 -2.82 3.56
CA GLY A 44 20.84 -2.93 2.24
C GLY A 44 19.59 -3.81 2.21
N GLY A 45 18.79 -3.82 3.28
CA GLY A 45 17.59 -4.64 3.36
C GLY A 45 16.49 -4.11 4.27
N CYS A 46 15.39 -4.86 4.37
CA CYS A 46 14.27 -4.57 5.25
C CYS A 46 13.49 -5.84 5.64
N LEU A 47 12.62 -5.71 6.64
CA LEU A 47 11.72 -6.75 7.14
C LEU A 47 10.27 -6.27 7.06
N PRO A 48 9.68 -6.18 5.84
CA PRO A 48 8.42 -5.48 5.64
C PRO A 48 7.23 -6.27 6.18
N ILE A 49 6.34 -5.56 6.85
CA ILE A 49 5.00 -5.97 7.26
C ILE A 49 3.99 -4.91 6.79
N PHE A 50 2.74 -5.32 6.61
CA PHE A 50 1.69 -4.44 6.12
C PHE A 50 0.56 -4.28 7.12
N ARG A 51 0.03 -3.05 7.17
CA ARG A 51 -1.26 -2.73 7.79
C ARG A 51 -2.15 -2.02 6.80
N ILE A 52 -3.41 -2.44 6.72
CA ILE A 52 -4.39 -1.88 5.81
C ILE A 52 -5.59 -1.42 6.63
N TYR A 53 -6.01 -0.20 6.36
CA TYR A 53 -7.14 0.44 6.98
C TYR A 53 -8.14 0.86 5.91
N GLY A 54 -9.42 0.83 6.25
CA GLY A 54 -10.50 1.24 5.35
C GLY A 54 -11.85 0.82 5.89
N GLN A 55 -12.87 1.00 5.06
CA GLN A 55 -14.22 0.51 5.35
C GLN A 55 -14.32 -0.99 5.05
N ASP A 56 -15.06 -1.71 5.90
CA ASP A 56 -15.32 -3.14 5.71
C ASP A 56 -16.38 -3.33 4.62
N PRO A 57 -16.07 -3.97 3.48
CA PRO A 57 -17.02 -4.16 2.39
C PRO A 57 -18.26 -4.99 2.80
N PHE A 58 -18.17 -5.80 3.85
CA PHE A 58 -19.27 -6.64 4.33
C PHE A 58 -20.16 -5.91 5.34
N MET A 59 -19.77 -4.72 5.80
CA MET A 59 -20.54 -3.89 6.73
C MET A 59 -20.93 -2.56 6.10
N ALA A 60 -21.67 -2.59 4.99
CA ALA A 60 -22.04 -1.40 4.21
C ALA A 60 -22.78 -0.28 5.01
N SER A 61 -23.41 -0.61 6.14
CA SER A 61 -24.06 0.39 7.02
C SER A 61 -23.07 1.13 7.93
N ASP A 62 -21.85 0.63 8.08
CA ASP A 62 -20.81 1.16 8.94
C ASP A 62 -19.68 1.77 8.10
N GLN A 63 -19.70 3.10 8.00
CA GLN A 63 -18.72 3.86 7.20
C GLN A 63 -17.44 4.19 7.99
N THR A 64 -17.25 3.61 9.18
CA THR A 64 -16.04 3.86 9.97
C THR A 64 -14.82 3.16 9.37
N SER A 65 -13.70 3.88 9.32
CA SER A 65 -12.42 3.29 8.93
C SER A 65 -11.88 2.42 10.07
N LYS A 66 -11.52 1.19 9.76
CA LYS A 66 -11.04 0.17 10.70
C LYS A 66 -9.77 -0.48 10.16
N VAL A 67 -9.08 -1.25 11.02
CA VAL A 67 -8.00 -2.14 10.58
C VAL A 67 -8.62 -3.33 9.85
N LEU A 68 -8.44 -3.41 8.54
CA LEU A 68 -8.93 -4.51 7.71
C LEU A 68 -7.92 -5.67 7.65
N PHE A 69 -6.64 -5.35 7.74
CA PHE A 69 -5.56 -6.32 7.73
C PHE A 69 -4.35 -5.83 8.52
N SER A 70 -3.72 -6.74 9.26
CA SER A 70 -2.41 -6.53 9.87
C SER A 70 -1.61 -7.81 9.75
N MET A 71 -0.45 -7.74 9.12
CA MET A 71 0.45 -8.88 9.03
C MET A 71 0.96 -9.28 10.43
N PRO A 72 0.86 -10.57 10.84
CA PRO A 72 1.35 -10.98 12.15
C PRO A 72 2.88 -10.93 12.19
N LYS A 73 3.45 -10.17 13.13
CA LYS A 73 4.91 -9.96 13.27
C LYS A 73 5.72 -11.25 13.40
N ARG A 74 5.15 -12.28 14.04
CA ARG A 74 5.80 -13.57 14.32
C ARG A 74 5.28 -14.69 13.41
N SER A 75 5.02 -14.36 12.14
CA SER A 75 4.58 -15.32 11.12
C SER A 75 5.73 -15.74 10.21
N LYS A 76 5.66 -16.95 9.63
CA LYS A 76 6.55 -17.42 8.56
C LYS A 76 6.46 -16.58 7.27
N ALA A 77 5.42 -15.75 7.16
CA ALA A 77 5.25 -14.81 6.06
C ALA A 77 6.16 -13.58 6.19
N VAL A 78 6.60 -13.25 7.41
CA VAL A 78 7.54 -12.14 7.66
C VAL A 78 8.95 -12.63 7.32
N ARG A 79 9.58 -11.98 6.34
CA ARG A 79 10.88 -12.39 5.78
C ARG A 79 11.77 -11.20 5.53
N GLN A 80 13.06 -11.35 5.82
CA GLN A 80 14.06 -10.36 5.45
C GLN A 80 14.23 -10.36 3.95
N TYR A 81 14.26 -9.17 3.34
CA TYR A 81 14.62 -9.00 1.95
C TYR A 81 15.86 -8.11 1.87
N LYS A 82 16.84 -8.53 1.06
CA LYS A 82 18.07 -7.77 0.81
C LYS A 82 18.15 -7.38 -0.67
N GLN A 83 18.68 -6.20 -0.93
CA GLN A 83 18.92 -5.66 -2.26
C GLN A 83 19.79 -6.60 -3.12
N ALA A 84 20.76 -7.27 -2.51
CA ALA A 84 21.66 -8.19 -3.20
C ALA A 84 20.96 -9.49 -3.67
N ASP A 85 19.84 -9.86 -3.05
CA ASP A 85 19.18 -11.14 -3.28
C ASP A 85 17.94 -11.02 -4.16
N CYS A 86 17.29 -9.85 -4.19
CA CYS A 86 15.98 -9.68 -4.82
C CYS A 86 15.84 -8.29 -5.47
N GLU A 87 15.51 -8.26 -6.76
CA GLU A 87 15.07 -7.03 -7.45
C GLU A 87 13.56 -6.78 -7.35
N LEU A 88 12.79 -7.85 -7.10
CA LEU A 88 11.33 -7.83 -7.00
C LEU A 88 10.88 -8.83 -5.94
N VAL A 89 10.02 -8.38 -5.02
CA VAL A 89 9.41 -9.25 -4.00
C VAL A 89 7.90 -9.11 -4.03
N LYS A 90 7.20 -10.24 -4.00
CA LYS A 90 5.74 -10.30 -3.88
C LYS A 90 5.38 -10.64 -2.44
N ILE A 91 4.56 -9.81 -1.81
CA ILE A 91 4.02 -10.06 -0.48
C ILE A 91 2.51 -10.26 -0.59
N ASP A 92 2.05 -11.46 -0.23
CA ASP A 92 0.63 -11.81 -0.25
C ASP A 92 -0.10 -11.16 0.93
N ILE A 93 -1.29 -10.61 0.65
CA ILE A 93 -2.13 -9.89 1.61
C ILE A 93 -3.51 -10.54 1.72
N ASN A 94 -4.22 -10.67 0.59
CA ASN A 94 -5.59 -11.20 0.52
C ASN A 94 -6.57 -10.49 1.47
N CYS A 95 -6.78 -9.19 1.28
CA CYS A 95 -7.66 -8.36 2.11
C CYS A 95 -8.76 -7.70 1.26
N HIS A 96 -9.99 -7.67 1.77
CA HIS A 96 -11.11 -6.99 1.10
C HIS A 96 -11.15 -5.52 1.48
N ILE A 97 -11.32 -4.64 0.48
CA ILE A 97 -11.27 -3.18 0.62
C ILE A 97 -12.41 -2.51 -0.15
N LEU A 98 -12.87 -1.36 0.34
CA LEU A 98 -13.90 -0.52 -0.28
C LEU A 98 -13.65 0.95 0.08
N GLY A 99 -13.95 1.85 -0.86
CA GLY A 99 -13.85 3.30 -0.63
C GLY A 99 -12.41 3.76 -0.41
N ASP A 100 -12.21 4.59 0.62
CA ASP A 100 -10.90 5.09 1.02
C ASP A 100 -10.09 4.02 1.78
N VAL A 101 -8.86 3.80 1.31
CA VAL A 101 -7.94 2.78 1.80
C VAL A 101 -6.63 3.42 2.18
N VAL A 102 -6.12 3.09 3.36
CA VAL A 102 -4.75 3.40 3.79
C VAL A 102 -3.95 2.12 3.83
N LEU A 103 -2.81 2.09 3.14
CA LEU A 103 -1.84 1.01 3.18
C LEU A 103 -0.54 1.54 3.77
N GLU A 104 -0.09 0.91 4.85
CA GLU A 104 1.20 1.18 5.48
C GLU A 104 2.13 -0.01 5.29
N CYS A 105 3.32 0.27 4.76
CA CYS A 105 4.45 -0.66 4.74
C CYS A 105 5.40 -0.24 5.86
N ILE A 106 5.71 -1.18 6.74
CA ILE A 106 6.48 -0.96 7.97
C ILE A 106 7.60 -1.99 8.00
N THR A 107 8.82 -1.60 8.34
CA THR A 107 9.88 -2.57 8.62
C THR A 107 9.88 -2.92 10.10
N LEU A 108 10.15 -4.19 10.42
CA LEU A 108 10.45 -4.62 11.77
C LEU A 108 11.96 -4.53 12.03
N GLY A 109 12.31 -4.11 13.25
CA GLY A 109 13.68 -4.25 13.75
C GLY A 109 14.04 -5.72 13.99
N SER A 110 15.33 -5.98 14.23
CA SER A 110 15.84 -7.33 14.51
C SER A 110 15.24 -7.97 15.77
N ASP A 111 14.73 -7.15 16.71
CA ASP A 111 14.00 -7.59 17.90
C ASP A 111 12.53 -7.99 17.61
N LEU A 112 12.04 -7.80 16.38
CA LEU A 112 10.65 -8.02 15.95
C LEU A 112 9.60 -7.18 16.69
N GLU A 113 10.03 -6.19 17.48
CA GLU A 113 9.15 -5.35 18.28
C GLU A 113 9.15 -3.91 17.76
N ARG A 114 10.34 -3.38 17.41
CA ARG A 114 10.49 -2.04 16.86
C ARG A 114 9.92 -1.97 15.46
N GLU A 115 9.16 -0.91 15.21
CA GLU A 115 8.57 -0.63 13.92
C GLU A 115 9.05 0.72 13.42
N GLU A 116 9.47 0.75 12.15
CA GLU A 116 9.72 1.98 11.43
C GLU A 116 8.88 1.98 10.16
N MET A 117 8.04 3.02 9.99
CA MET A 117 7.24 3.17 8.79
C MET A 117 8.17 3.40 7.59
N MET A 118 8.06 2.54 6.59
CA MET A 118 8.80 2.69 5.35
C MET A 118 8.08 3.68 4.45
N PHE A 119 6.81 3.40 4.16
CA PHE A 119 5.95 4.29 3.40
C PHE A 119 4.47 4.06 3.73
N ARG A 120 3.66 5.08 3.44
CA ARG A 120 2.20 5.06 3.50
C ARG A 120 1.63 5.46 2.14
N VAL A 121 0.49 4.88 1.79
CA VAL A 121 -0.29 5.23 0.61
C VAL A 121 -1.73 5.36 1.05
N VAL A 122 -2.42 6.40 0.60
CA VAL A 122 -3.88 6.48 0.66
C VAL A 122 -4.39 6.41 -0.77
N PHE A 123 -5.42 5.64 -1.03
CA PHE A 123 -6.08 5.64 -2.33
C PHE A 123 -7.56 5.32 -2.15
N ASN A 124 -8.38 5.67 -3.14
CA ASN A 124 -9.79 5.32 -3.13
C ASN A 124 -10.12 4.37 -4.29
N THR A 125 -10.84 3.29 -3.98
CA THR A 125 -11.18 2.21 -4.90
C THR A 125 -11.96 2.67 -6.13
N ALA A 126 -12.80 3.72 -6.02
CA ALA A 126 -13.56 4.27 -7.14
C ALA A 126 -12.68 4.82 -8.27
N PHE A 127 -11.44 5.20 -7.96
CA PHE A 127 -10.52 5.81 -8.94
C PHE A 127 -9.53 4.82 -9.55
N LEU A 128 -9.57 3.55 -9.16
CA LEU A 128 -8.75 2.51 -9.76
C LEU A 128 -9.29 2.18 -11.16
N ARG A 129 -8.41 2.31 -12.17
CA ARG A 129 -8.73 2.06 -13.59
C ARG A 129 -8.21 0.73 -14.11
N SER A 130 -7.38 0.08 -13.31
CA SER A 130 -6.68 -1.15 -13.62
C SER A 130 -6.63 -1.98 -12.34
N ASN A 131 -6.40 -3.28 -12.51
CA ASN A 131 -6.16 -4.21 -11.41
C ASN A 131 -4.79 -4.02 -10.74
N ILE A 132 -3.95 -3.12 -11.26
CA ILE A 132 -2.62 -2.83 -10.71
C ILE A 132 -2.49 -1.33 -10.50
N LEU A 133 -2.28 -0.91 -9.26
CA LEU A 133 -1.90 0.45 -8.89
C LEU A 133 -0.38 0.50 -8.71
N THR A 134 0.31 1.06 -9.69
CA THR A 134 1.76 1.33 -9.63
C THR A 134 2.02 2.67 -8.94
N LEU A 135 2.93 2.67 -7.97
CA LEU A 135 3.28 3.83 -7.15
C LEU A 135 4.79 4.00 -7.15
N ASN A 136 5.26 5.13 -7.64
CA ASN A 136 6.69 5.43 -7.64
C ASN A 136 7.11 6.14 -6.35
N ARG A 137 8.42 6.33 -6.15
CA ARG A 137 8.99 7.05 -4.99
C ARG A 137 8.34 8.42 -4.71
N GLY A 138 7.83 9.12 -5.72
CA GLY A 138 7.16 10.42 -5.56
C GLY A 138 5.66 10.35 -5.21
N GLU A 139 5.03 9.18 -5.32
CA GLU A 139 3.59 8.98 -5.05
C GLU A 139 3.32 8.34 -3.68
N ILE A 140 4.37 7.82 -3.04
CA ILE A 140 4.35 7.27 -1.68
C ILE A 140 4.65 8.35 -0.64
N ASP A 141 4.04 8.21 0.54
CA ASP A 141 4.25 9.10 1.67
C ASP A 141 5.31 8.49 2.60
N VAL A 142 6.48 9.12 2.69
CA VAL A 142 7.60 8.68 3.54
C VAL A 142 7.92 9.72 4.61
N LEU A 143 8.61 9.30 5.67
CA LEU A 143 9.20 10.26 6.61
C LEU A 143 10.35 11.00 5.91
N LEU A 144 10.47 12.31 6.16
CA LEU A 144 11.45 13.17 5.47
C LEU A 144 12.88 12.61 5.58
N ASN A 145 13.23 12.07 6.74
CA ASN A 145 14.54 11.48 7.06
C ASN A 145 14.75 10.04 6.56
N THR A 146 13.81 9.47 5.80
CA THR A 146 13.95 8.12 5.21
C THR A 146 13.90 8.14 3.68
N THR A 147 13.81 9.31 3.05
CA THR A 147 13.67 9.47 1.59
C THR A 147 14.88 8.94 0.80
N ASP A 148 16.06 9.04 1.38
CA ASP A 148 17.35 8.59 0.83
C ASP A 148 17.56 7.08 0.92
N ARG A 149 16.78 6.39 1.77
CA ARG A 149 16.78 4.92 1.92
C ARG A 149 16.10 4.19 0.75
N PHE A 150 15.36 4.92 -0.09
CA PHE A 150 14.69 4.38 -1.26
C PHE A 150 15.56 4.51 -2.52
N PRO A 151 15.77 3.43 -3.28
CA PRO A 151 16.36 3.50 -4.61
C PRO A 151 15.62 4.49 -5.50
N LYS A 152 16.35 5.16 -6.42
CA LYS A 152 15.78 6.18 -7.30
C LYS A 152 14.60 5.66 -8.12
N ASP A 153 14.71 4.41 -8.60
CA ASP A 153 13.73 3.74 -9.45
C ASP A 153 12.82 2.79 -8.66
N PHE A 154 12.70 3.00 -7.34
CA PHE A 154 11.77 2.26 -6.49
C PHE A 154 10.32 2.40 -6.98
N SER A 155 9.60 1.28 -6.98
CA SER A 155 8.15 1.26 -7.16
C SER A 155 7.47 0.20 -6.29
N ALA A 156 6.28 0.52 -5.81
CA ALA A 156 5.36 -0.42 -5.18
C ALA A 156 4.15 -0.62 -6.08
N GLU A 157 3.75 -1.87 -6.30
CA GLU A 157 2.57 -2.21 -7.10
C GLU A 157 1.56 -2.94 -6.24
N VAL A 158 0.35 -2.39 -6.14
CA VAL A 158 -0.77 -3.02 -5.44
C VAL A 158 -1.64 -3.73 -6.47
N THR A 159 -1.77 -5.05 -6.35
CA THR A 159 -2.63 -5.85 -7.24
C THR A 159 -3.98 -6.09 -6.58
N THR A 160 -5.06 -5.82 -7.31
CA THR A 160 -6.43 -5.94 -6.86
C THR A 160 -7.29 -6.71 -7.86
N TYR A 161 -8.30 -7.42 -7.37
CA TYR A 161 -9.35 -8.04 -8.17
C TYR A 161 -10.72 -7.56 -7.71
N LEU A 162 -11.71 -7.57 -8.61
CA LEU A 162 -13.11 -7.34 -8.23
C LEU A 162 -13.54 -8.36 -7.18
N LEU A 163 -14.14 -7.88 -6.08
CA LEU A 163 -14.77 -8.75 -5.10
C LEU A 163 -16.15 -9.15 -5.62
N PHE A 164 -16.31 -10.42 -5.97
CA PHE A 164 -17.62 -10.99 -6.26
C PHE A 164 -18.23 -11.48 -4.93
N LEU A 165 -19.31 -10.83 -4.50
CA LEU A 165 -20.14 -11.25 -3.36
C LEU A 165 -21.16 -12.31 -3.78
#